data_AF-A0ABD2STP7-F1
#
_entry.id   AF-A0ABD2STP7-F1
#
_cell.length_a   1.000
_cell.length_b   1.000
_cell.length_c   1.000
_cell.angle_alpha   90.00
_cell.angle_beta   90.00
_cell.angle_gamma   90.00
#
_symmetry.space_group_name_H-M   'P 1'
#
loop_
_entity.id
_entity.type
_entity.pdbx_description
1 polymer ?
#
loop_
_entity_poly.entity_id
_entity_poly.type
_entity_poly.pdbx_seq_one_letter_code
_entity_poly.pdbx_strand_id
1 'polypeptide(L)'
;MQIFSRISVSLSHTSSSSSTALLFSKSLRPNFFHHLKNPFSYPIQPNRRRALFSSSPSMESAAVTVDSVADKLKKQSLGNDGSNSKRMLKLEELNWDHSFVRELPADPRTDTIPREVLHACYTKMLPSVEVENPQLVVWSESVAELLELDPKEFERPDFPLLFSGASPLVRAVPYAQNYGGHQFGMWAGQLGDGRAITLGEILNSKSERWELQLKGAGKTPYSRFADGLAVLRSSIREFLCSEAMHSLGIPTTRALCLVMTGKDVSRDMFYDGNPKDEPGAIVCRVAESFLRFGSYQLHASRGKEDLEIVRTLADYTIRHHFPHLENMSKSESISFSTGEEDDSVVDLTSNKYAAWAVEVAERTASTIARWQGVGFTHGVMNTDNMSVLGLTIDYGPFGFLDAFDPSFTPNTTDLPGRRYCFANQPDIGLWNVAQFATTLSTAQLLNDKEANYAMERYGIKFMDDYQAIMTKKLGLVKYNKHMIGELLKNMAVDKVDYTNFFRLLSNIKADPTIPDNQLLIPLKAALLDIGQERKEAWTSWVKSYIQELSTSGVSDDERKASMNSINPKYILRNYLCQSAIDAAEQDDFGEVRRLLKVMQRPFDEQPGMEKYARLPPAWAYRPGVGMLSCSS
;
A
#
# COMPACT_ATOMS: atom_id res chain seq x y z
N MET A 1 -15.79 -2.12 -18.10
CA MET A 1 -14.51 -1.45 -17.84
C MET A 1 -13.52 -2.53 -17.43
N GLN A 2 -12.70 -3.04 -18.35
CA GLN A 2 -11.60 -3.95 -18.02
C GLN A 2 -10.32 -3.20 -18.42
N ILE A 3 -9.57 -2.73 -17.43
CA ILE A 3 -8.26 -2.10 -17.64
C ILE A 3 -7.29 -3.17 -18.14
N PHE A 4 -7.40 -4.40 -17.64
CA PHE A 4 -6.48 -5.46 -18.03
C PHE A 4 -6.65 -5.90 -19.50
N SER A 5 -7.85 -5.86 -20.08
CA SER A 5 -8.05 -6.14 -21.51
C SER A 5 -7.39 -5.09 -22.43
N ARG A 6 -7.02 -3.92 -21.88
CA ARG A 6 -6.20 -2.92 -22.60
C ARG A 6 -4.70 -3.20 -22.49
N ILE A 7 -4.27 -3.93 -21.46
CA ILE A 7 -2.87 -4.32 -21.16
C ILE A 7 -2.50 -5.67 -21.77
N SER A 8 -3.43 -6.63 -21.77
CA SER A 8 -3.20 -8.00 -22.23
C SER A 8 -3.76 -8.24 -23.63
N VAL A 9 -2.93 -8.88 -24.47
CA VAL A 9 -3.36 -9.48 -25.74
C VAL A 9 -4.14 -10.74 -25.39
N SER A 10 -5.30 -10.93 -26.02
CA SER A 10 -6.17 -12.11 -25.87
C SER A 10 -5.37 -13.41 -26.01
N LEU A 11 -4.99 -14.00 -24.88
CA LEU A 11 -4.49 -15.37 -24.81
C LEU A 11 -5.70 -16.31 -24.70
N SER A 12 -6.36 -16.53 -25.84
CA SER A 12 -7.33 -17.60 -25.97
C SER A 12 -6.94 -18.44 -27.17
N HIS A 13 -6.54 -19.70 -26.95
CA HIS A 13 -6.77 -20.74 -27.95
C HIS A 13 -6.78 -22.17 -27.37
N THR A 14 -7.75 -22.91 -27.93
CA THR A 14 -7.85 -24.35 -28.17
C THR A 14 -8.06 -25.31 -26.99
N SER A 15 -9.33 -25.62 -26.73
CA SER A 15 -9.79 -27.01 -26.67
C SER A 15 -11.23 -27.12 -27.16
N SER A 16 -11.43 -27.94 -28.19
CA SER A 16 -12.70 -28.26 -28.82
C SER A 16 -13.62 -29.08 -27.91
N SER A 17 -14.87 -28.66 -27.76
CA SER A 17 -16.10 -29.40 -28.16
C SER A 17 -17.31 -29.06 -27.27
N SER A 18 -18.48 -29.04 -27.92
CA SER A 18 -19.86 -28.87 -27.41
C SER A 18 -20.30 -27.47 -26.96
N SER A 19 -20.56 -26.60 -27.93
CA SER A 19 -21.33 -25.35 -27.74
C SER A 19 -22.84 -25.65 -27.82
N THR A 20 -23.55 -25.45 -26.71
CA THR A 20 -24.99 -25.17 -26.71
C THR A 20 -25.13 -23.65 -26.69
N ALA A 21 -25.67 -23.08 -27.76
CA ALA A 21 -25.84 -21.64 -27.92
C ALA A 21 -26.96 -21.11 -27.00
N LEU A 22 -26.66 -20.15 -26.14
CA LEU A 22 -27.64 -19.20 -25.63
C LEU A 22 -27.22 -17.78 -26.00
N LEU A 23 -28.01 -17.19 -26.89
CA LEU A 23 -27.99 -15.77 -27.25
C LEU A 23 -28.39 -14.93 -26.04
N PHE A 24 -27.55 -13.99 -25.62
CA PHE A 24 -28.00 -12.85 -24.82
C PHE A 24 -27.72 -11.55 -25.54
N SER A 25 -28.83 -10.86 -25.82
CA SER A 25 -28.94 -9.55 -26.44
C SER A 25 -28.41 -8.44 -25.52
N LYS A 26 -27.84 -7.42 -26.17
CA LYS A 26 -27.58 -6.11 -25.59
C LYS A 26 -28.87 -5.49 -25.06
N SER A 27 -28.88 -5.05 -23.80
CA SER A 27 -29.44 -3.76 -23.32
C SER A 27 -29.82 -3.87 -21.85
N LEU A 28 -29.07 -3.21 -20.96
CA LEU A 28 -29.57 -2.84 -19.64
C LEU A 28 -28.93 -1.50 -19.25
N ARG A 29 -29.68 -0.41 -19.50
CA ARG A 29 -29.66 0.80 -18.66
C ARG A 29 -30.79 0.63 -17.65
N PRO A 30 -30.62 0.87 -16.35
CA PRO A 30 -31.75 1.00 -15.44
C PRO A 30 -32.19 2.47 -15.38
N ASN A 31 -33.42 2.74 -15.81
CA ASN A 31 -34.17 3.95 -15.47
C ASN A 31 -34.98 3.65 -14.21
N PHE A 32 -34.86 4.49 -13.17
CA PHE A 32 -35.87 4.60 -12.13
C PHE A 32 -35.94 6.05 -11.59
N PHE A 33 -37.01 6.75 -11.93
CA PHE A 33 -38.02 7.32 -11.00
C PHE A 33 -38.73 8.53 -11.63
N HIS A 34 -40.03 8.38 -11.89
CA HIS A 34 -40.96 9.49 -12.00
C HIS A 34 -42.25 9.12 -11.28
N HIS A 35 -42.53 9.83 -10.19
CA HIS A 35 -43.78 10.56 -9.93
C HIS A 35 -43.97 10.77 -8.43
N LEU A 36 -44.08 12.03 -8.01
CA LEU A 36 -45.28 12.56 -7.37
C LEU A 36 -45.18 14.09 -7.27
N LYS A 37 -46.27 14.74 -7.67
CA LYS A 37 -46.46 16.19 -7.77
C LYS A 37 -46.84 16.77 -6.40
N ASN A 38 -46.25 17.91 -6.06
CA ASN A 38 -46.82 18.92 -5.16
C ASN A 38 -48.08 19.56 -5.79
N PRO A 39 -49.03 20.09 -5.00
CA PRO A 39 -48.96 21.53 -4.71
C PRO A 39 -49.50 21.94 -3.33
N PHE A 40 -48.97 23.01 -2.74
CA PHE A 40 -49.73 24.23 -2.42
C PHE A 40 -48.78 25.31 -1.84
N SER A 41 -48.94 26.50 -2.41
CA SER A 41 -48.25 27.78 -2.21
C SER A 41 -48.88 28.62 -1.10
N TYR A 42 -48.13 29.58 -0.51
CA TYR A 42 -48.49 31.02 -0.25
C TYR A 42 -47.47 31.72 0.70
N PRO A 43 -47.41 33.07 0.80
CA PRO A 43 -46.17 33.79 0.47
C PRO A 43 -45.67 34.85 1.52
N ILE A 44 -44.41 35.28 1.34
CA ILE A 44 -43.88 36.68 1.30
C ILE A 44 -44.16 37.68 2.49
N GLN A 45 -43.04 38.09 3.13
CA GLN A 45 -42.59 39.48 3.46
C GLN A 45 -42.73 40.11 4.88
N PRO A 46 -42.07 41.28 5.16
CA PRO A 46 -40.85 41.37 5.99
C PRO A 46 -40.99 42.39 7.15
N ASN A 47 -39.92 42.69 7.91
CA ASN A 47 -39.49 44.08 8.20
C ASN A 47 -38.36 44.24 9.25
N ARG A 48 -37.37 45.06 8.84
CA ARG A 48 -36.77 46.24 9.52
C ARG A 48 -36.40 46.18 11.02
N ARG A 49 -35.14 46.58 11.32
CA ARG A 49 -34.72 47.93 11.79
C ARG A 49 -33.19 47.96 12.01
N ARG A 50 -32.45 48.86 11.32
CA ARG A 50 -31.81 50.11 11.83
C ARG A 50 -30.87 49.89 13.04
N ALA A 51 -29.54 49.96 12.97
CA ALA A 51 -28.57 50.97 12.51
C ALA A 51 -28.11 51.96 13.60
N LEU A 52 -26.78 52.05 13.78
CA LEU A 52 -25.91 53.27 13.81
C LEU A 52 -24.96 53.50 15.02
N PHE A 53 -23.81 54.09 14.64
CA PHE A 53 -22.80 54.92 15.34
C PHE A 53 -21.65 54.20 16.09
N SER A 54 -20.41 54.20 15.55
CA SER A 54 -19.33 55.23 15.55
C SER A 54 -18.52 55.18 16.86
N SER A 55 -17.20 55.40 16.97
CA SER A 55 -16.17 56.08 16.16
C SER A 55 -14.81 55.79 16.82
N SER A 56 -13.72 55.78 16.03
CA SER A 56 -12.33 55.82 16.49
C SER A 56 -11.96 57.16 17.17
N PRO A 57 -10.85 57.25 17.92
CA PRO A 57 -9.67 57.90 17.34
C PRO A 57 -8.28 57.34 17.75
N SER A 58 -7.30 57.69 16.91
CA SER A 58 -5.82 57.63 17.01
C SER A 58 -5.24 58.62 18.06
N MET A 59 -3.95 58.75 18.42
CA MET A 59 -2.62 58.20 18.09
C MET A 59 -1.60 58.69 19.17
N GLU A 60 -0.33 58.26 19.04
CA GLU A 60 0.95 58.74 19.64
C GLU A 60 1.48 57.98 20.88
N SER A 61 2.80 57.88 21.12
CA SER A 61 4.02 57.66 20.32
C SER A 61 5.14 57.38 21.34
N ALA A 62 6.07 56.45 21.10
CA ALA A 62 7.39 56.44 21.72
C ALA A 62 8.32 55.46 20.98
N ALA A 63 9.38 56.02 20.38
CA ALA A 63 10.43 55.31 19.68
C ALA A 63 11.49 54.75 20.64
N VAL A 64 11.99 53.54 20.37
CA VAL A 64 13.29 53.04 20.86
C VAL A 64 14.01 52.38 19.68
N THR A 65 15.29 52.72 19.58
CA THR A 65 16.16 52.64 18.41
C THR A 65 16.68 51.23 18.10
N VAL A 66 16.75 50.96 16.80
CA VAL A 66 17.30 49.77 16.14
C VAL A 66 18.80 49.98 15.99
N ASP A 67 19.63 49.59 16.96
CA ASP A 67 21.10 49.48 16.72
C ASP A 67 21.91 48.69 17.77
N SER A 68 21.31 47.84 18.62
CA SER A 68 22.07 46.97 19.54
C SER A 68 21.82 45.46 19.41
N VAL A 69 21.01 45.06 18.42
CA VAL A 69 20.68 43.64 18.16
C VAL A 69 21.51 43.06 17.00
N ALA A 70 22.02 43.91 16.09
CA ALA A 70 22.77 43.47 14.91
C ALA A 70 24.21 43.02 15.21
N ASP A 71 24.84 43.55 16.26
CA ASP A 71 26.25 43.21 16.60
C ASP A 71 26.41 42.00 17.52
N LYS A 72 25.31 41.52 18.13
CA LYS A 72 25.30 40.22 18.85
C LYS A 72 25.06 39.03 17.91
N LEU A 73 24.52 39.26 16.71
CA LEU A 73 24.29 38.22 15.71
C LEU A 73 25.50 37.97 14.78
N LYS A 74 26.54 38.83 14.81
CA LYS A 74 27.76 38.69 13.99
C LYS A 74 28.96 38.02 14.69
N LYS A 75 28.84 37.64 15.97
CA LYS A 75 29.87 36.88 16.71
C LYS A 75 29.45 35.45 17.08
N GLN A 76 28.43 34.92 16.41
CA GLN A 76 28.02 33.51 16.46
C GLN A 76 28.17 32.80 15.10
N SER A 77 29.00 33.33 14.20
CA SER A 77 29.13 32.78 12.83
C SER A 77 30.56 32.44 12.42
N LEU A 78 31.46 32.12 13.35
CA LEU A 78 32.80 31.62 13.02
C LEU A 78 33.22 30.57 14.05
N GLY A 79 32.88 29.31 13.75
CA GLY A 79 33.27 28.13 14.52
C GLY A 79 32.17 27.07 14.53
N ASN A 80 31.91 26.40 13.40
CA ASN A 80 31.27 25.09 13.44
C ASN A 80 31.64 24.26 12.20
N ASP A 81 32.88 23.76 12.19
CA ASP A 81 33.22 22.57 11.41
C ASP A 81 32.73 21.33 12.16
N GLY A 82 31.90 20.52 11.50
CA GLY A 82 31.76 19.09 11.78
C GLY A 82 30.59 18.66 12.68
N SER A 83 29.66 17.88 12.10
CA SER A 83 28.63 17.06 12.77
C SER A 83 27.44 17.83 13.38
N ASN A 84 26.47 18.17 12.53
CA ASN A 84 25.09 18.39 12.98
C ASN A 84 24.47 17.02 13.28
N SER A 85 24.88 16.38 14.38
CA SER A 85 24.28 15.14 14.86
C SER A 85 22.80 15.40 15.12
N LYS A 86 21.93 14.85 14.26
CA LYS A 86 20.48 14.89 14.43
C LYS A 86 20.19 14.32 15.83
N ARG A 87 19.57 15.11 16.71
CA ARG A 87 19.24 14.65 18.08
C ARG A 87 18.31 13.44 17.95
N MET A 88 18.80 12.28 18.35
CA MET A 88 17.99 11.07 18.47
C MET A 88 17.31 11.06 19.84
N LEU A 89 16.09 10.56 19.88
CA LEU A 89 15.19 10.52 21.02
C LEU A 89 15.27 9.18 21.72
N LYS A 90 15.06 9.18 23.03
CA LYS A 90 14.70 7.98 23.80
C LYS A 90 13.20 7.68 23.67
N LEU A 91 12.78 6.47 24.03
CA LEU A 91 11.36 6.09 24.00
C LEU A 91 10.48 7.02 24.84
N GLU A 92 10.96 7.49 26.00
CA GLU A 92 10.21 8.37 26.90
C GLU A 92 10.15 9.84 26.42
N GLU A 93 10.93 10.17 25.39
CA GLU A 93 10.97 11.49 24.75
C GLU A 93 10.11 11.58 23.48
N LEU A 94 9.51 10.46 23.02
CA LEU A 94 8.61 10.46 21.87
C LEU A 94 7.47 11.47 22.05
N ASN A 95 7.25 12.27 21.02
CA ASN A 95 6.24 13.32 21.02
C ASN A 95 4.87 12.75 20.60
N TRP A 96 4.13 12.24 21.57
CA TRP A 96 2.80 11.70 21.33
C TRP A 96 1.77 12.80 21.07
N ASP A 97 1.06 12.69 19.95
CA ASP A 97 0.01 13.64 19.61
C ASP A 97 -1.40 13.12 19.90
N HIS A 98 -1.75 11.85 19.65
CA HIS A 98 -3.10 11.31 19.95
C HIS A 98 -4.30 12.05 19.30
N SER A 99 -4.14 12.67 18.13
CA SER A 99 -5.25 13.33 17.41
C SER A 99 -6.41 12.37 17.14
N PHE A 100 -6.14 11.11 16.76
CA PHE A 100 -7.17 10.12 16.43
C PHE A 100 -8.12 9.89 17.62
N VAL A 101 -7.54 9.73 18.81
CA VAL A 101 -8.30 9.49 20.05
C VAL A 101 -9.03 10.76 20.50
N ARG A 102 -8.45 11.95 20.31
CA ARG A 102 -9.07 13.21 20.73
C ARG A 102 -10.22 13.67 19.84
N GLU A 103 -10.12 13.44 18.54
CA GLU A 103 -11.01 14.07 17.55
C GLU A 103 -12.11 13.14 17.03
N LEU A 104 -11.95 11.82 17.13
CA LEU A 104 -12.90 10.83 16.59
C LEU A 104 -13.77 10.19 17.68
N PRO A 105 -15.00 9.76 17.35
CA PRO A 105 -15.90 9.15 18.32
C PRO A 105 -15.35 7.82 18.83
N ALA A 106 -15.34 7.67 20.15
CA ALA A 106 -14.82 6.51 20.85
C ALA A 106 -15.94 5.59 21.31
N ASP A 107 -15.66 4.30 21.37
CA ASP A 107 -16.49 3.36 22.12
C ASP A 107 -16.40 3.70 23.62
N PRO A 108 -17.54 3.86 24.33
CA PRO A 108 -17.53 4.11 25.78
C PRO A 108 -16.98 2.93 26.59
N ARG A 109 -16.93 1.72 26.01
CA ARG A 109 -16.41 0.51 26.66
C ARG A 109 -14.91 0.33 26.37
N THR A 110 -14.25 -0.44 27.21
CA THR A 110 -12.80 -0.74 27.11
C THR A 110 -12.48 -2.21 27.38
N ASP A 111 -13.49 -3.08 27.39
CA ASP A 111 -13.31 -4.52 27.57
C ASP A 111 -12.93 -5.22 26.26
N THR A 112 -12.37 -6.42 26.37
CA THR A 112 -11.90 -7.23 25.24
C THR A 112 -12.99 -8.15 24.65
N ILE A 113 -14.25 -8.02 25.06
CA ILE A 113 -15.31 -8.96 24.69
C ILE A 113 -15.69 -8.74 23.23
N PRO A 114 -15.59 -9.76 22.35
CA PRO A 114 -15.98 -9.62 20.95
C PRO A 114 -17.44 -9.22 20.81
N ARG A 115 -17.72 -8.15 20.05
CA ARG A 115 -19.07 -7.61 19.83
C ARG A 115 -19.12 -6.64 18.66
N GLU A 116 -20.33 -6.30 18.25
CA GLU A 116 -20.53 -5.13 17.41
C GLU A 116 -20.29 -3.84 18.21
N VAL A 117 -19.54 -2.92 17.61
CA VAL A 117 -19.19 -1.60 18.14
C VAL A 117 -19.87 -0.56 17.26
N LEU A 118 -20.93 0.06 17.77
CA LEU A 118 -21.74 1.05 17.06
C LEU A 118 -21.25 2.47 17.36
N HIS A 119 -21.46 3.40 16.43
CA HIS A 119 -21.24 4.84 16.60
C HIS A 119 -19.83 5.26 17.04
N ALA A 120 -18.80 4.45 16.77
CA ALA A 120 -17.43 4.70 17.18
C ALA A 120 -16.42 4.25 16.13
N CYS A 121 -15.34 5.02 15.98
CA CYS A 121 -14.22 4.72 15.09
C CYS A 121 -13.16 3.83 15.74
N TYR A 122 -13.15 3.71 17.07
CA TYR A 122 -12.20 2.89 17.81
C TYR A 122 -12.69 2.52 19.21
N THR A 123 -12.04 1.55 19.82
CA THR A 123 -12.14 1.23 21.25
C THR A 123 -10.78 1.47 21.91
N LYS A 124 -10.73 2.13 23.08
CA LYS A 124 -9.49 2.19 23.87
C LYS A 124 -9.15 0.80 24.39
N MET A 125 -7.96 0.31 24.06
CA MET A 125 -7.58 -1.09 24.23
C MET A 125 -6.12 -1.22 24.59
N LEU A 126 -5.82 -1.79 25.76
CA LEU A 126 -4.46 -2.15 26.13
C LEU A 126 -4.07 -3.51 25.51
N PRO A 127 -2.80 -3.70 25.12
CA PRO A 127 -2.27 -5.03 24.84
C PRO A 127 -2.57 -6.02 25.97
N SER A 128 -2.93 -7.24 25.61
CA SER A 128 -3.35 -8.31 26.54
C SER A 128 -2.61 -9.63 26.33
N VAL A 129 -1.65 -9.65 25.40
CA VAL A 129 -0.82 -10.82 25.12
C VAL A 129 -0.02 -11.25 26.34
N GLU A 130 0.03 -12.56 26.57
CA GLU A 130 0.95 -13.14 27.55
C GLU A 130 2.29 -13.43 26.89
N VAL A 131 3.38 -13.12 27.60
CA VAL A 131 4.75 -13.33 27.12
C VAL A 131 5.56 -14.11 28.15
N GLU A 132 6.57 -14.84 27.67
CA GLU A 132 7.56 -15.54 28.46
C GLU A 132 8.93 -15.24 27.87
N ASN A 133 9.76 -14.47 28.59
CA ASN A 133 11.10 -14.05 28.12
C ASN A 133 11.10 -13.51 26.67
N PRO A 134 10.34 -12.43 26.37
CA PRO A 134 10.24 -11.91 25.01
C PRO A 134 11.60 -11.47 24.46
N GLN A 135 11.84 -11.69 23.17
CA GLN A 135 13.13 -11.43 22.53
C GLN A 135 12.99 -10.62 21.24
N LEU A 136 13.91 -9.67 21.04
CA LEU A 136 13.99 -8.91 19.79
C LEU A 136 14.63 -9.77 18.68
N VAL A 137 13.87 -10.01 17.62
CA VAL A 137 14.36 -10.74 16.43
C VAL A 137 15.14 -9.79 15.51
N VAL A 138 14.48 -8.68 15.11
CA VAL A 138 15.02 -7.71 14.16
C VAL A 138 14.33 -6.35 14.33
N TRP A 139 15.01 -5.28 13.93
CA TRP A 139 14.47 -3.92 13.83
C TRP A 139 14.95 -3.21 12.56
N SER A 140 14.21 -2.18 12.12
CA SER A 140 14.53 -1.40 10.92
C SER A 140 15.20 -0.08 11.29
N GLU A 141 16.45 0.05 10.86
CA GLU A 141 17.26 1.26 10.99
C GLU A 141 16.58 2.48 10.35
N SER A 142 16.07 2.31 9.14
CA SER A 142 15.38 3.41 8.43
C SER A 142 14.09 3.87 9.10
N VAL A 143 13.39 2.98 9.82
CA VAL A 143 12.17 3.36 10.57
C VAL A 143 12.54 3.99 11.90
N ALA A 144 13.61 3.52 12.57
CA ALA A 144 14.15 4.21 13.74
C ALA A 144 14.57 5.65 13.40
N GLU A 145 15.25 5.86 12.27
CA GLU A 145 15.61 7.20 11.78
C GLU A 145 14.39 8.07 11.44
N LEU A 146 13.35 7.46 10.86
CA LEU A 146 12.07 8.11 10.55
C LEU A 146 11.39 8.65 11.80
N LEU A 147 11.41 7.86 12.87
CA LEU A 147 10.85 8.20 14.18
C LEU A 147 11.85 8.95 15.07
N GLU A 148 13.07 9.18 14.57
CA GLU A 148 14.17 9.84 15.28
C GLU A 148 14.55 9.13 16.58
N LEU A 149 14.38 7.81 16.64
CA LEU A 149 14.61 6.96 17.80
C LEU A 149 16.07 6.46 17.84
N ASP A 150 16.77 6.67 18.96
CA ASP A 150 18.17 6.24 19.12
C ASP A 150 18.31 4.71 18.96
N PRO A 151 19.18 4.21 18.06
CA PRO A 151 19.46 2.79 17.91
C PRO A 151 19.80 2.05 19.22
N LYS A 152 20.36 2.75 20.23
CA LYS A 152 20.64 2.17 21.54
C LYS A 152 19.40 1.75 22.31
N GLU A 153 18.22 2.30 21.98
CA GLU A 153 16.96 1.91 22.63
C GLU A 153 16.62 0.45 22.34
N PHE A 154 17.00 -0.10 21.18
CA PHE A 154 16.78 -1.49 20.81
C PHE A 154 17.68 -2.48 21.57
N GLU A 155 18.72 -1.99 22.26
CA GLU A 155 19.63 -2.79 23.09
C GLU A 155 19.16 -2.85 24.56
N ARG A 156 18.11 -2.11 24.92
CA ARG A 156 17.62 -2.09 26.31
C ARG A 156 17.03 -3.44 26.71
N PRO A 157 17.30 -3.93 27.94
CA PRO A 157 16.72 -5.18 28.42
C PRO A 157 15.18 -5.18 28.48
N ASP A 158 14.55 -4.02 28.66
CA ASP A 158 13.10 -3.86 28.72
C ASP A 158 12.44 -3.61 27.35
N PHE A 159 13.21 -3.40 26.27
CA PHE A 159 12.65 -3.13 24.94
C PHE A 159 11.70 -4.23 24.45
N PRO A 160 12.04 -5.54 24.55
CA PRO A 160 11.10 -6.60 24.14
C PRO A 160 9.82 -6.63 24.97
N LEU A 161 9.86 -6.23 26.25
CA LEU A 161 8.65 -6.14 27.10
C LEU A 161 7.74 -4.99 26.63
N LEU A 162 8.32 -3.86 26.24
CA LEU A 162 7.56 -2.70 25.75
C LEU A 162 6.90 -3.00 24.39
N PHE A 163 7.67 -3.54 23.44
CA PHE A 163 7.18 -3.77 22.07
C PHE A 163 6.49 -5.12 21.86
N SER A 164 6.47 -5.99 22.87
CA SER A 164 5.45 -7.05 22.96
C SER A 164 4.13 -6.56 23.57
N GLY A 165 4.10 -5.34 24.14
CA GLY A 165 2.92 -4.81 24.83
C GLY A 165 2.74 -5.33 26.25
N ALA A 166 3.63 -6.19 26.76
CA ALA A 166 3.60 -6.67 28.14
C ALA A 166 3.89 -5.56 29.16
N SER A 167 4.58 -4.49 28.74
CA SER A 167 4.77 -3.27 29.52
C SER A 167 4.33 -2.05 28.70
N PRO A 168 3.65 -1.06 29.30
CA PRO A 168 3.17 0.10 28.57
C PRO A 168 4.31 1.06 28.22
N LEU A 169 4.25 1.67 27.04
CA LEU A 169 5.06 2.85 26.74
C LEU A 169 4.51 4.06 27.51
N VAL A 170 5.41 4.84 28.08
CA VAL A 170 5.06 6.04 28.84
C VAL A 170 4.35 7.05 27.93
N ARG A 171 3.18 7.55 28.34
CA ARG A 171 2.28 8.46 27.61
C ARG A 171 1.56 7.87 26.38
N ALA A 172 1.78 6.60 26.01
CA ALA A 172 0.98 5.97 24.97
C ALA A 172 -0.50 5.93 25.38
N VAL A 173 -1.40 6.06 24.39
CA VAL A 173 -2.86 5.93 24.60
C VAL A 173 -3.37 4.87 23.62
N PRO A 174 -3.33 3.59 24.01
CA PRO A 174 -3.60 2.51 23.08
C PRO A 174 -5.07 2.37 22.68
N TYR A 175 -5.31 2.04 21.41
CA TYR A 175 -6.64 1.82 20.84
C TYR A 175 -6.64 0.75 19.73
N ALA A 176 -7.82 0.21 19.44
CA ALA A 176 -8.06 -0.67 18.30
C ALA A 176 -9.13 -0.02 17.40
N GLN A 177 -8.86 0.07 16.09
CA GLN A 177 -9.76 0.72 15.14
C GLN A 177 -10.98 -0.14 14.79
N ASN A 178 -12.12 0.51 14.59
CA ASN A 178 -13.36 -0.08 14.11
C ASN A 178 -13.52 0.17 12.62
N TYR A 179 -13.67 -0.89 11.83
CA TYR A 179 -13.91 -0.79 10.40
C TYR A 179 -14.67 -2.01 9.89
N GLY A 180 -15.21 -1.92 8.69
CA GLY A 180 -15.87 -3.01 7.98
C GLY A 180 -15.18 -3.25 6.65
N GLY A 181 -15.81 -4.01 5.76
CA GLY A 181 -15.26 -4.19 4.42
C GLY A 181 -15.99 -5.22 3.59
N HIS A 182 -15.84 -5.10 2.28
CA HIS A 182 -16.13 -6.13 1.32
C HIS A 182 -14.96 -7.12 1.23
N GLN A 183 -15.20 -8.36 1.65
CA GLN A 183 -14.26 -9.46 1.50
C GLN A 183 -14.64 -10.31 0.30
N PHE A 184 -13.70 -10.52 -0.63
CA PHE A 184 -13.94 -11.25 -1.89
C PHE A 184 -15.13 -10.71 -2.71
N GLY A 185 -15.44 -9.42 -2.57
CA GLY A 185 -16.56 -8.74 -3.27
C GLY A 185 -17.89 -8.74 -2.51
N MET A 186 -17.96 -9.42 -1.36
CA MET A 186 -19.18 -9.49 -0.53
C MET A 186 -19.01 -8.67 0.74
N TRP A 187 -20.04 -7.90 1.13
CA TRP A 187 -20.02 -7.16 2.40
C TRP A 187 -19.89 -8.12 3.60
N ALA A 188 -18.86 -7.94 4.41
CA ALA A 188 -18.56 -8.80 5.56
C ALA A 188 -19.04 -8.25 6.90
N GLY A 189 -19.74 -7.10 6.90
CA GLY A 189 -20.15 -6.43 8.13
C GLY A 189 -18.97 -5.79 8.88
N GLN A 190 -19.07 -5.76 10.21
CA GLN A 190 -18.00 -5.25 11.07
C GLN A 190 -16.81 -6.22 11.11
N LEU A 191 -15.63 -5.65 10.90
CA LEU A 191 -14.32 -6.25 11.10
C LEU A 191 -13.63 -5.52 12.25
N GLY A 192 -12.62 -4.71 11.96
CA GLY A 192 -11.83 -3.94 12.93
C GLY A 192 -10.47 -4.58 13.20
N ASP A 193 -9.69 -3.90 14.04
CA ASP A 193 -8.38 -4.37 14.49
C ASP A 193 -8.53 -5.56 15.44
N GLY A 194 -8.81 -6.74 14.88
CA GLY A 194 -9.10 -7.96 15.65
C GLY A 194 -7.88 -8.63 16.30
N ARG A 195 -6.68 -8.23 15.91
CA ARG A 195 -5.40 -8.69 16.48
C ARG A 195 -4.33 -7.60 16.44
N ALA A 196 -4.76 -6.34 16.38
CA ALA A 196 -3.87 -5.20 16.29
C ALA A 196 -4.28 -4.16 17.32
N ILE A 197 -3.30 -3.50 17.91
CA ILE A 197 -3.53 -2.44 18.89
C ILE A 197 -2.55 -1.32 18.54
N THR A 198 -3.07 -0.16 18.17
CA THR A 198 -2.29 1.05 17.98
C THR A 198 -1.92 1.63 19.33
N LEU A 199 -0.63 1.81 19.61
CA LEU A 199 -0.10 2.40 20.84
C LEU A 199 -0.39 3.91 20.89
N GLY A 200 -0.48 4.55 19.73
CA GLY A 200 -0.79 5.96 19.56
C GLY A 200 -0.11 6.54 18.32
N GLU A 201 -0.21 7.85 18.20
CA GLU A 201 0.39 8.65 17.13
C GLU A 201 1.53 9.49 17.69
N ILE A 202 2.66 9.51 17.01
CA ILE A 202 3.79 10.39 17.32
C ILE A 202 4.03 11.39 16.19
N LEU A 203 4.58 12.55 16.54
CA LEU A 203 5.08 13.54 15.58
C LEU A 203 6.61 13.55 15.60
N ASN A 204 7.23 13.45 14.44
CA ASN A 204 8.68 13.67 14.32
C ASN A 204 9.01 15.17 14.27
N SER A 205 10.30 15.53 14.22
CA SER A 205 10.74 16.93 14.15
C SER A 205 10.23 17.72 12.94
N LYS A 206 9.77 17.03 11.88
CA LYS A 206 9.16 17.64 10.70
C LYS A 206 7.65 17.84 10.84
N SER A 207 7.08 17.52 12.00
CA SER A 207 5.63 17.47 12.23
C SER A 207 4.91 16.45 11.35
N GLU A 208 5.63 15.43 10.86
CA GLU A 208 5.01 14.29 10.19
C GLU A 208 4.50 13.32 11.25
N ARG A 209 3.29 12.81 11.04
CA ARG A 209 2.56 11.95 11.96
C ARG A 209 2.79 10.47 11.63
N TRP A 210 3.01 9.66 12.67
CA TRP A 210 3.21 8.22 12.54
C TRP A 210 2.45 7.47 13.64
N GLU A 211 1.55 6.57 13.25
CA GLU A 211 0.89 5.59 14.11
C GLU A 211 1.82 4.40 14.37
N LEU A 212 1.97 3.97 15.63
CA LEU A 212 2.68 2.74 16.00
C LEU A 212 1.65 1.66 16.36
N GLN A 213 1.59 0.57 15.61
CA GLN A 213 0.60 -0.50 15.80
C GLN A 213 1.26 -1.86 16.07
N LEU A 214 0.96 -2.45 17.22
CA LEU A 214 1.39 -3.80 17.57
C LEU A 214 0.38 -4.82 17.03
N LYS A 215 0.82 -5.67 16.10
CA LYS A 215 0.02 -6.75 15.54
C LYS A 215 0.41 -8.08 16.18
N GLY A 216 -0.56 -8.79 16.73
CA GLY A 216 -0.38 -9.97 17.60
C GLY A 216 -0.45 -9.64 19.10
N ALA A 217 -0.84 -8.43 19.48
CA ALA A 217 -0.80 -7.92 20.85
C ALA A 217 -1.98 -8.34 21.75
N GLY A 218 -2.82 -9.27 21.29
CA GLY A 218 -3.94 -9.83 22.07
C GLY A 218 -5.32 -9.47 21.52
N LYS A 219 -6.34 -9.86 22.26
CA LYS A 219 -7.75 -9.73 21.85
C LYS A 219 -8.27 -8.30 21.97
N THR A 220 -9.24 -8.00 21.11
CA THR A 220 -10.02 -6.76 21.09
C THR A 220 -11.50 -7.11 20.87
N PRO A 221 -12.43 -6.15 21.02
CA PRO A 221 -13.83 -6.34 20.61
C PRO A 221 -14.02 -6.77 19.15
N TYR A 222 -12.98 -6.59 18.33
CA TYR A 222 -12.97 -6.88 16.89
C TYR A 222 -12.40 -8.27 16.57
N SER A 223 -11.92 -9.03 17.57
CA SER A 223 -11.31 -10.36 17.35
C SER A 223 -12.27 -11.41 16.80
N ARG A 224 -13.59 -11.17 16.84
CA ARG A 224 -14.64 -12.14 16.47
C ARG A 224 -14.40 -13.46 17.20
N PHE A 225 -14.02 -14.52 16.48
CA PHE A 225 -13.76 -15.85 17.03
C PHE A 225 -12.26 -16.16 17.18
N ALA A 226 -11.37 -15.25 16.76
CA ALA A 226 -9.93 -15.45 16.76
C ALA A 226 -9.29 -15.13 18.12
N ASP A 227 -8.03 -15.53 18.27
CA ASP A 227 -7.28 -15.39 19.52
C ASP A 227 -6.60 -14.04 19.73
N GLY A 228 -6.52 -13.19 18.69
CA GLY A 228 -5.85 -11.88 18.76
C GLY A 228 -4.32 -11.96 18.66
N LEU A 229 -3.75 -13.13 18.37
CA LEU A 229 -2.32 -13.39 18.36
C LEU A 229 -1.76 -13.53 16.93
N ALA A 230 -0.45 -13.41 16.81
CA ALA A 230 0.28 -13.64 15.56
C ALA A 230 1.45 -14.59 15.80
N VAL A 231 1.87 -15.27 14.74
CA VAL A 231 2.99 -16.23 14.76
C VAL A 231 4.23 -15.64 14.09
N LEU A 232 5.39 -16.20 14.43
CA LEU A 232 6.71 -15.76 13.96
C LEU A 232 6.79 -15.76 12.43
N ARG A 233 6.31 -16.82 11.78
CA ARG A 233 6.28 -16.96 10.32
C ARG A 233 5.59 -15.78 9.62
N SER A 234 4.35 -15.47 10.01
CA SER A 234 3.62 -14.35 9.38
C SER A 234 4.24 -13.00 9.72
N SER A 235 4.76 -12.86 10.93
CA SER A 235 5.38 -11.61 11.39
C SER A 235 6.68 -11.32 10.63
N ILE A 236 7.53 -12.32 10.40
CA ILE A 236 8.78 -12.18 9.61
C ILE A 236 8.44 -11.75 8.18
N ARG A 237 7.43 -12.38 7.57
CA ARG A 237 7.00 -12.05 6.21
C ARG A 237 6.49 -10.61 6.11
N GLU A 238 5.65 -10.18 7.05
CA GLU A 238 5.13 -8.81 7.08
C GLU A 238 6.24 -7.79 7.32
N PHE A 239 7.13 -8.04 8.29
CA PHE A 239 8.28 -7.17 8.57
C PHE A 239 9.17 -6.99 7.33
N LEU A 240 9.62 -8.10 6.73
CA LEU A 240 10.53 -8.06 5.58
C LEU A 240 9.86 -7.44 4.36
N CYS A 241 8.58 -7.72 4.10
CA CYS A 241 7.90 -7.21 2.91
C CYS A 241 7.60 -5.72 3.01
N SER A 242 7.25 -5.23 4.20
CA SER A 242 7.10 -3.80 4.48
C SER A 242 8.37 -3.03 4.08
N GLU A 243 9.53 -3.51 4.53
CA GLU A 243 10.80 -2.82 4.29
C GLU A 243 11.35 -3.04 2.87
N ALA A 244 11.09 -4.20 2.27
CA ALA A 244 11.42 -4.47 0.87
C ALA A 244 10.61 -3.56 -0.08
N MET A 245 9.30 -3.41 0.16
CA MET A 245 8.44 -2.55 -0.65
C MET A 245 8.85 -1.09 -0.55
N HIS A 246 9.21 -0.62 0.65
CA HIS A 246 9.77 0.73 0.83
C HIS A 246 11.05 0.93 0.01
N SER A 247 11.97 -0.03 0.08
CA SER A 247 13.27 0.04 -0.62
C SER A 247 13.13 -0.10 -2.15
N LEU A 248 12.04 -0.69 -2.63
CA LEU A 248 11.64 -0.70 -4.04
C LEU A 248 10.97 0.62 -4.47
N GLY A 249 10.77 1.59 -3.56
CA GLY A 249 10.09 2.86 -3.85
C GLY A 249 8.57 2.74 -3.95
N ILE A 250 7.98 1.69 -3.38
CA ILE A 250 6.53 1.46 -3.39
C ILE A 250 5.93 1.94 -2.06
N PRO A 251 4.88 2.79 -2.07
CA PRO A 251 4.24 3.26 -0.85
C PRO A 251 3.71 2.08 -0.02
N THR A 252 4.03 2.06 1.27
CA THR A 252 3.74 0.93 2.15
C THR A 252 3.74 1.33 3.63
N THR A 253 2.98 0.59 4.44
CA THR A 253 3.22 0.55 5.89
C THR A 253 4.63 0.02 6.16
N ARG A 254 5.30 0.60 7.16
CA ARG A 254 6.64 0.27 7.59
C ARG A 254 6.62 -0.68 8.78
N ALA A 255 7.76 -1.30 9.09
CA ALA A 255 7.90 -2.16 10.26
C ALA A 255 9.11 -1.75 11.12
N LEU A 256 8.86 -1.31 12.35
CA LEU A 256 9.89 -0.84 13.28
C LEU A 256 10.69 -2.00 13.86
N CYS A 257 10.00 -2.99 14.44
CA CYS A 257 10.63 -4.14 15.07
C CYS A 257 9.72 -5.37 15.07
N LEU A 258 10.35 -6.52 15.27
CA LEU A 258 9.71 -7.81 15.46
C LEU A 258 10.21 -8.47 16.74
N VAL A 259 9.28 -8.84 17.61
CA VAL A 259 9.56 -9.43 18.93
C VAL A 259 8.89 -10.79 19.03
N MET A 260 9.61 -11.81 19.49
CA MET A 260 9.02 -13.09 19.88
C MET A 260 8.39 -12.98 21.27
N THR A 261 7.24 -13.61 21.47
CA THR A 261 6.56 -13.62 22.77
C THR A 261 7.14 -14.68 23.71
N GLY A 262 7.86 -15.67 23.17
CA GLY A 262 8.32 -16.88 23.87
C GLY A 262 7.20 -17.83 24.29
N LYS A 263 5.98 -17.60 23.82
CA LYS A 263 4.86 -18.53 23.94
C LYS A 263 4.46 -19.05 22.57
N ASP A 264 4.04 -20.30 22.52
CA ASP A 264 3.47 -20.88 21.31
C ASP A 264 2.01 -20.49 21.10
N VAL A 265 1.61 -20.51 19.83
CA VAL A 265 0.29 -20.12 19.36
C VAL A 265 -0.18 -21.18 18.38
N SER A 266 -1.34 -21.78 18.67
CA SER A 266 -1.88 -22.86 17.85
C SER A 266 -2.47 -22.35 16.54
N ARG A 267 -2.03 -22.88 15.40
CA ARG A 267 -2.48 -22.50 14.06
C ARG A 267 -2.74 -23.73 13.20
N ASP A 268 -3.87 -23.70 12.49
CA ASP A 268 -4.14 -24.63 11.39
C ASP A 268 -3.86 -23.90 10.07
N MET A 269 -2.62 -24.03 9.58
CA MET A 269 -2.18 -23.33 8.38
C MET A 269 -2.98 -23.72 7.12
N PHE A 270 -3.50 -24.94 7.06
CA PHE A 270 -4.20 -25.45 5.87
C PHE A 270 -5.72 -25.48 6.02
N TYR A 271 -6.25 -25.12 7.19
CA TYR A 271 -7.66 -25.24 7.55
C TYR A 271 -8.19 -26.67 7.34
N ASP A 272 -7.36 -27.67 7.62
CA ASP A 272 -7.64 -29.10 7.41
C ASP A 272 -8.01 -29.85 8.70
N GLY A 273 -8.08 -29.14 9.83
CA GLY A 273 -8.39 -29.66 11.15
C GLY A 273 -7.17 -30.14 11.94
N ASN A 274 -5.93 -29.94 11.45
CA ASN A 274 -4.70 -30.38 12.12
C ASN A 274 -3.84 -29.19 12.58
N PRO A 275 -4.22 -28.50 13.68
CA PRO A 275 -3.45 -27.37 14.18
C PRO A 275 -2.07 -27.81 14.69
N LYS A 276 -1.10 -26.90 14.56
CA LYS A 276 0.25 -27.02 15.10
C LYS A 276 0.56 -25.78 15.91
N ASP A 277 1.36 -25.97 16.94
CA ASP A 277 1.88 -24.88 17.73
C ASP A 277 3.04 -24.23 16.97
N GLU A 278 2.92 -22.93 16.71
CA GLU A 278 3.93 -22.09 16.07
C GLU A 278 4.40 -21.02 17.08
N PRO A 279 5.68 -20.60 17.10
CA PRO A 279 6.14 -19.57 18.01
C PRO A 279 5.37 -18.26 17.83
N GLY A 280 4.89 -17.68 18.93
CA GLY A 280 4.19 -16.40 18.94
C GLY A 280 5.13 -15.22 18.69
N ALA A 281 4.65 -14.23 17.94
CA ALA A 281 5.42 -13.03 17.64
C ALA A 281 4.53 -11.80 17.45
N ILE A 282 5.15 -10.63 17.60
CA ILE A 282 4.53 -9.32 17.47
C ILE A 282 5.37 -8.47 16.55
N VAL A 283 4.72 -7.85 15.57
CA VAL A 283 5.34 -6.84 14.69
C VAL A 283 4.80 -5.47 15.06
N CYS A 284 5.71 -4.52 15.28
CA CYS A 284 5.37 -3.11 15.42
C CYS A 284 5.35 -2.46 14.04
N ARG A 285 4.14 -2.30 13.50
CA ARG A 285 3.87 -1.61 12.23
C ARG A 285 3.91 -0.11 12.47
N VAL A 286 4.34 0.63 11.44
CA VAL A 286 4.41 2.09 11.46
C VAL A 286 3.82 2.63 10.17
N ALA A 287 2.90 3.58 10.26
CA ALA A 287 2.29 4.21 9.08
C ALA A 287 1.84 5.63 9.41
N GLU A 288 1.70 6.49 8.41
CA GLU A 288 1.11 7.82 8.62
C GLU A 288 -0.33 7.69 9.14
N SER A 289 -1.08 6.72 8.59
CA SER A 289 -2.32 6.24 9.19
C SER A 289 -2.65 4.81 8.77
N PHE A 290 -3.39 4.10 9.63
CA PHE A 290 -4.01 2.79 9.33
C PHE A 290 -5.45 2.89 8.82
N LEU A 291 -5.95 4.09 8.51
CA LEU A 291 -7.27 4.28 7.91
C LEU A 291 -7.41 3.60 6.54
N ARG A 292 -8.54 2.91 6.37
CA ARG A 292 -8.84 2.07 5.21
C ARG A 292 -10.13 2.54 4.52
N PHE A 293 -10.40 2.09 3.30
CA PHE A 293 -11.72 2.31 2.69
C PHE A 293 -12.83 1.73 3.59
N GLY A 294 -12.56 0.57 4.18
CA GLY A 294 -13.41 -0.11 5.16
C GLY A 294 -13.80 0.72 6.39
N SER A 295 -12.94 1.67 6.82
CA SER A 295 -13.21 2.55 7.97
C SER A 295 -14.43 3.43 7.73
N TYR A 296 -14.61 3.88 6.49
CA TYR A 296 -15.74 4.71 6.07
C TYR A 296 -16.97 3.85 5.72
N GLN A 297 -16.74 2.72 5.05
CA GLN A 297 -17.80 1.83 4.59
C GLN A 297 -18.67 1.31 5.73
N LEU A 298 -18.08 1.00 6.90
CA LEU A 298 -18.84 0.53 8.06
C LEU A 298 -19.92 1.53 8.46
N HIS A 299 -19.53 2.79 8.64
CA HIS A 299 -20.43 3.86 9.05
C HIS A 299 -21.48 4.17 7.98
N ALA A 300 -21.09 4.20 6.70
CA ALA A 300 -22.05 4.37 5.62
C ALA A 300 -23.08 3.22 5.54
N SER A 301 -22.64 1.97 5.79
CA SER A 301 -23.52 0.79 5.74
C SER A 301 -24.59 0.79 6.84
N ARG A 302 -24.35 1.49 7.96
CA ARG A 302 -25.29 1.61 9.09
C ARG A 302 -26.35 2.69 8.87
N GLY A 303 -26.18 3.55 7.86
CA GLY A 303 -27.16 4.56 7.49
C GLY A 303 -27.17 5.77 8.42
N LYS A 304 -28.34 6.43 8.53
CA LYS A 304 -28.48 7.83 8.94
C LYS A 304 -27.79 8.22 10.25
N GLU A 305 -27.71 7.33 11.22
CA GLU A 305 -27.10 7.62 12.54
C GLU A 305 -25.57 7.72 12.47
N ASP A 306 -24.93 7.08 11.49
CA ASP A 306 -23.47 7.00 11.35
C ASP A 306 -22.93 7.83 10.16
N LEU A 307 -23.78 8.39 9.30
CA LEU A 307 -23.32 9.17 8.13
C LEU A 307 -22.48 10.39 8.52
N GLU A 308 -22.76 11.01 9.67
CA GLU A 308 -21.94 12.13 10.17
C GLU A 308 -20.54 11.67 10.61
N ILE A 309 -20.40 10.41 11.03
CA ILE A 309 -19.09 9.83 11.34
C ILE A 309 -18.26 9.68 10.07
N VAL A 310 -18.87 9.35 8.92
CA VAL A 310 -18.18 9.32 7.62
C VAL A 310 -17.60 10.71 7.29
N ARG A 311 -18.40 11.78 7.48
CA ARG A 311 -17.94 13.16 7.30
C ARG A 311 -16.82 13.52 8.26
N THR A 312 -16.99 13.20 9.55
CA THR A 312 -16.01 13.49 10.60
C THR A 312 -14.66 12.80 10.32
N LEU A 313 -14.69 11.52 9.92
CA LEU A 313 -13.49 10.78 9.51
C LEU A 313 -12.84 11.38 8.26
N ALA A 314 -13.63 11.81 7.27
CA ALA A 314 -13.11 12.43 6.06
C ALA A 314 -12.45 13.78 6.38
N ASP A 315 -13.08 14.62 7.19
CA ASP A 315 -12.53 15.89 7.64
C ASP A 315 -11.25 15.71 8.47
N TYR A 316 -11.22 14.72 9.37
CA TYR A 316 -10.02 14.34 10.11
C TYR A 316 -8.88 13.96 9.15
N THR A 317 -9.18 13.07 8.19
CA THR A 317 -8.18 12.54 7.26
C THR A 317 -7.63 13.63 6.36
N ILE A 318 -8.49 14.50 5.83
CA ILE A 318 -8.06 15.62 5.00
C ILE A 318 -7.18 16.57 5.81
N ARG A 319 -7.60 16.96 7.01
CA ARG A 319 -6.86 17.90 7.86
C ARG A 319 -5.45 17.42 8.20
N HIS A 320 -5.31 16.14 8.55
CA HIS A 320 -4.05 15.59 9.08
C HIS A 320 -3.16 14.92 8.03
N HIS A 321 -3.73 14.45 6.91
CA HIS A 321 -2.99 13.69 5.90
C HIS A 321 -3.08 14.25 4.47
N PHE A 322 -4.02 15.16 4.20
CA PHE A 322 -4.14 15.89 2.94
C PHE A 322 -4.34 17.40 3.16
N PRO A 323 -3.53 18.06 4.02
CA PRO A 323 -3.79 19.43 4.46
C PRO A 323 -3.81 20.44 3.30
N HIS A 324 -3.15 20.13 2.17
CA HIS A 324 -3.19 20.94 0.96
C HIS A 324 -4.58 21.04 0.31
N LEU A 325 -5.53 20.17 0.69
CA LEU A 325 -6.90 20.17 0.19
C LEU A 325 -7.87 20.99 1.06
N GLU A 326 -7.47 21.40 2.28
CA GLU A 326 -8.38 22.08 3.21
C GLU A 326 -8.71 23.52 2.78
N ASN A 327 -7.75 24.19 2.12
CA ASN A 327 -7.88 25.58 1.67
C ASN A 327 -7.50 25.74 0.18
N MET A 328 -8.16 24.97 -0.69
CA MET A 328 -7.94 25.11 -2.14
C MET A 328 -8.45 26.45 -2.65
N SER A 329 -7.60 27.17 -3.38
CA SER A 329 -8.02 28.34 -4.15
C SER A 329 -8.61 27.89 -5.47
N LYS A 330 -9.67 28.57 -5.96
CA LYS A 330 -10.22 28.31 -7.29
C LYS A 330 -9.11 28.37 -8.33
N SER A 331 -8.93 27.26 -9.06
CA SER A 331 -7.94 27.15 -10.12
C SER A 331 -8.60 26.53 -11.35
N GLU A 332 -8.42 27.17 -12.51
CA GLU A 332 -8.84 26.62 -13.80
C GLU A 332 -8.13 25.29 -14.10
N SER A 333 -6.95 25.03 -13.51
CA SER A 333 -6.19 23.80 -13.71
C SER A 333 -6.74 22.57 -12.98
N ILE A 334 -7.71 22.73 -12.08
CA ILE A 334 -8.32 21.65 -11.28
C ILE A 334 -9.83 21.49 -11.63
N SER A 335 -10.28 22.30 -12.59
CA SER A 335 -11.64 22.30 -13.12
C SER A 335 -11.64 21.64 -14.50
N PHE A 336 -12.38 20.56 -14.69
CA PHE A 336 -12.31 19.77 -15.93
C PHE A 336 -13.68 19.54 -16.58
N SER A 337 -13.73 19.68 -17.91
CA SER A 337 -14.93 19.40 -18.70
C SER A 337 -15.23 17.90 -18.69
N THR A 338 -16.40 17.51 -18.21
CA THR A 338 -16.92 16.15 -18.39
C THR A 338 -17.50 16.11 -19.79
N GLY A 339 -16.84 15.44 -20.74
CA GLY A 339 -17.18 15.44 -22.18
C GLY A 339 -18.51 14.77 -22.57
N GLU A 340 -19.57 14.93 -21.79
CA GLU A 340 -20.95 14.67 -22.19
C GLU A 340 -21.57 15.93 -22.82
N GLU A 341 -22.69 15.81 -23.53
CA GLU A 341 -23.43 16.89 -24.21
C GLU A 341 -23.92 18.03 -23.29
N ASP A 342 -23.54 17.99 -22.01
CA ASP A 342 -23.78 18.99 -20.99
C ASP A 342 -22.39 19.51 -20.55
N ASP A 343 -22.02 20.73 -20.97
CA ASP A 343 -20.75 21.44 -20.73
C ASP A 343 -20.46 21.72 -19.22
N SER A 344 -20.86 20.84 -18.31
CA SER A 344 -20.59 20.98 -16.89
C SER A 344 -19.15 20.63 -16.58
N VAL A 345 -18.35 21.65 -16.29
CA VAL A 345 -17.01 21.49 -15.73
C VAL A 345 -17.16 20.99 -14.27
N VAL A 346 -16.55 19.86 -13.92
CA VAL A 346 -16.40 19.46 -12.50
C VAL A 346 -15.29 20.30 -11.91
N ASP A 347 -15.67 21.31 -11.12
CA ASP A 347 -14.75 22.14 -10.34
C ASP A 347 -14.43 21.45 -9.01
N LEU A 348 -13.31 20.72 -8.96
CA LEU A 348 -12.88 20.02 -7.74
C LEU A 348 -12.48 20.99 -6.61
N THR A 349 -12.21 22.27 -6.91
CA THR A 349 -11.88 23.27 -5.87
C THR A 349 -13.10 23.69 -5.06
N SER A 350 -14.30 23.43 -5.57
CA SER A 350 -15.56 23.72 -4.88
C SER A 350 -15.94 22.66 -3.84
N ASN A 351 -15.35 21.46 -3.91
CA ASN A 351 -15.64 20.35 -3.01
C ASN A 351 -14.35 19.61 -2.61
N LYS A 352 -13.85 19.86 -1.39
CA LYS A 352 -12.62 19.21 -0.89
C LYS A 352 -12.70 17.69 -0.84
N TYR A 353 -13.90 17.12 -0.64
CA TYR A 353 -14.08 15.67 -0.62
C TYR A 353 -13.92 15.07 -2.03
N ALA A 354 -14.33 15.79 -3.08
CA ALA A 354 -14.14 15.38 -4.47
C ALA A 354 -12.67 15.38 -4.86
N ALA A 355 -11.93 16.46 -4.54
CA ALA A 355 -10.48 16.52 -4.76
C ALA A 355 -9.75 15.41 -3.99
N TRP A 356 -10.14 15.16 -2.73
CA TRP A 356 -9.59 14.09 -1.92
C TRP A 356 -9.87 12.71 -2.53
N ALA A 357 -11.10 12.42 -2.96
CA ALA A 357 -11.45 11.14 -3.58
C ALA A 357 -10.64 10.88 -4.86
N VAL A 358 -10.38 11.92 -5.67
CA VAL A 358 -9.50 11.84 -6.84
C VAL A 358 -8.07 11.52 -6.43
N GLU A 359 -7.51 12.19 -5.42
CA GLU A 359 -6.15 11.92 -4.96
C GLU A 359 -6.01 10.51 -4.38
N VAL A 360 -6.99 10.02 -3.61
CA VAL A 360 -7.05 8.63 -3.11
C VAL A 360 -7.05 7.64 -4.29
N ALA A 361 -7.85 7.92 -5.32
CA ALA A 361 -7.93 7.10 -6.53
C ALA A 361 -6.58 7.07 -7.28
N GLU A 362 -5.95 8.22 -7.49
CA GLU A 362 -4.66 8.32 -8.17
C GLU A 362 -3.52 7.66 -7.39
N ARG A 363 -3.46 7.85 -6.07
CA ARG A 363 -2.48 7.17 -5.20
C ARG A 363 -2.65 5.64 -5.25
N THR A 364 -3.89 5.17 -5.22
CA THR A 364 -4.22 3.73 -5.35
C THR A 364 -3.75 3.19 -6.71
N ALA A 365 -4.04 3.91 -7.79
CA ALA A 365 -3.63 3.57 -9.15
C ALA A 365 -2.09 3.49 -9.28
N SER A 366 -1.37 4.48 -8.76
CA SER A 366 0.10 4.51 -8.75
C SER A 366 0.70 3.32 -8.02
N THR A 367 0.18 3.00 -6.83
CA THR A 367 0.68 1.88 -6.02
C THR A 367 0.47 0.55 -6.74
N ILE A 368 -0.72 0.32 -7.31
CA ILE A 368 -0.99 -0.91 -8.06
C ILE A 368 -0.17 -0.98 -9.35
N ALA A 369 0.03 0.12 -10.08
CA ALA A 369 0.92 0.15 -11.24
C ALA A 369 2.36 -0.25 -10.88
N ARG A 370 2.85 0.20 -9.72
CA ARG A 370 4.15 -0.22 -9.18
C ARG A 370 4.18 -1.70 -8.79
N TRP A 371 3.09 -2.24 -8.21
CA TRP A 371 2.97 -3.69 -7.97
C TRP A 371 3.11 -4.48 -9.26
N GLN A 372 2.41 -4.07 -10.34
CA GLN A 372 2.55 -4.71 -11.65
C GLN A 372 3.99 -4.63 -12.17
N GLY A 373 4.68 -3.51 -11.97
CA GLY A 373 6.06 -3.30 -12.42
C GLY A 373 7.13 -4.18 -11.78
N VAL A 374 6.93 -4.58 -10.52
CA VAL A 374 7.85 -5.48 -9.78
C VAL A 374 7.32 -6.91 -9.67
N GLY A 375 6.16 -7.20 -10.25
CA GLY A 375 5.54 -8.52 -10.16
C GLY A 375 4.98 -8.85 -8.77
N PHE A 376 4.58 -7.87 -7.98
CA PHE A 376 3.99 -8.11 -6.65
C PHE A 376 2.51 -8.47 -6.76
N THR A 377 2.08 -9.53 -6.07
CA THR A 377 0.67 -9.91 -5.91
C THR A 377 0.30 -9.88 -4.43
N HIS A 378 -0.66 -9.04 -4.07
CA HIS A 378 -1.09 -8.84 -2.68
C HIS A 378 -1.86 -10.05 -2.12
N GLY A 379 -2.69 -10.70 -2.94
CA GLY A 379 -3.46 -11.89 -2.60
C GLY A 379 -4.77 -11.66 -1.81
N VAL A 380 -4.98 -10.47 -1.22
CA VAL A 380 -6.19 -10.15 -0.42
C VAL A 380 -6.54 -8.65 -0.53
N MET A 381 -6.93 -8.19 -1.73
CA MET A 381 -7.32 -6.80 -1.96
C MET A 381 -8.79 -6.54 -1.57
N ASN A 382 -9.17 -6.94 -0.36
CA ASN A 382 -10.44 -6.55 0.22
C ASN A 382 -10.43 -5.04 0.50
N THR A 383 -11.60 -4.39 0.56
CA THR A 383 -11.68 -2.94 0.83
C THR A 383 -11.17 -2.55 2.23
N ASP A 384 -11.20 -3.47 3.20
CA ASP A 384 -10.54 -3.28 4.49
C ASP A 384 -9.01 -3.29 4.37
N ASN A 385 -8.42 -3.81 3.30
CA ASN A 385 -6.97 -3.77 3.04
C ASN A 385 -6.58 -2.69 2.01
N MET A 386 -7.45 -1.70 1.78
CA MET A 386 -7.14 -0.56 0.91
C MET A 386 -6.89 0.67 1.77
N SER A 387 -5.64 1.09 1.88
CA SER A 387 -5.27 2.31 2.60
C SER A 387 -5.82 3.55 1.89
N VAL A 388 -6.39 4.48 2.64
CA VAL A 388 -6.84 5.77 2.09
C VAL A 388 -5.66 6.64 1.62
N LEU A 389 -4.44 6.34 2.07
CA LEU A 389 -3.21 7.02 1.67
C LEU A 389 -2.53 6.38 0.45
N GLY A 390 -3.10 5.29 -0.09
CA GLY A 390 -2.50 4.52 -1.18
C GLY A 390 -1.29 3.68 -0.75
N LEU A 391 -1.16 3.36 0.54
CA LEU A 391 -0.11 2.48 1.06
C LEU A 391 -0.45 1.00 0.82
N THR A 392 0.55 0.20 0.48
CA THR A 392 0.49 -1.27 0.64
C THR A 392 0.34 -1.59 2.12
N ILE A 393 -0.67 -2.39 2.49
CA ILE A 393 -1.06 -2.63 3.89
C ILE A 393 -1.53 -4.07 4.09
N ASP A 394 -1.28 -4.64 5.26
CA ASP A 394 -1.70 -6.00 5.65
C ASP A 394 -1.14 -7.13 4.77
N TYR A 395 0.16 -7.36 4.97
CA TYR A 395 0.91 -8.45 4.35
C TYR A 395 0.52 -9.82 4.91
N GLY A 396 -0.49 -10.44 4.30
CA GLY A 396 -0.86 -11.83 4.55
C GLY A 396 -0.25 -12.79 3.51
N PRO A 397 -1.07 -13.47 2.70
CA PRO A 397 -0.60 -14.36 1.66
C PRO A 397 -0.19 -13.58 0.40
N PHE A 398 0.84 -12.74 0.48
CA PHE A 398 1.41 -12.07 -0.69
C PHE A 398 2.44 -12.96 -1.42
N GLY A 399 2.80 -12.59 -2.64
CA GLY A 399 3.91 -13.19 -3.36
C GLY A 399 4.42 -12.30 -4.49
N PHE A 400 5.74 -12.28 -4.67
CA PHE A 400 6.34 -11.76 -5.90
C PHE A 400 6.35 -12.86 -6.96
N LEU A 401 6.16 -12.49 -8.22
CA LEU A 401 6.31 -13.40 -9.35
C LEU A 401 7.74 -13.90 -9.41
N ASP A 402 7.90 -15.22 -9.30
CA ASP A 402 9.09 -15.90 -9.80
C ASP A 402 8.95 -16.01 -11.32
N ALA A 403 8.41 -17.13 -11.82
CA ALA A 403 7.98 -17.24 -13.21
C ALA A 403 6.81 -16.29 -13.51
N PHE A 404 6.84 -15.63 -14.67
CA PHE A 404 5.76 -14.77 -15.10
C PHE A 404 4.50 -15.60 -15.39
N ASP A 405 3.48 -15.42 -14.56
CA ASP A 405 2.17 -16.01 -14.75
C ASP A 405 1.10 -14.97 -14.43
N PRO A 406 0.36 -14.47 -15.44
CA PRO A 406 -0.71 -13.50 -15.21
C PRO A 406 -1.79 -14.00 -14.25
N SER A 407 -1.99 -15.31 -14.18
CA SER A 407 -3.01 -15.95 -13.32
C SER A 407 -2.52 -16.29 -11.91
N PHE A 408 -1.26 -15.94 -11.58
CA PHE A 408 -0.67 -16.21 -10.28
C PHE A 408 -1.49 -15.59 -9.16
N THR A 409 -1.92 -16.41 -8.20
CA THR A 409 -2.41 -15.97 -6.91
C THR A 409 -1.63 -16.72 -5.83
N PRO A 410 -0.98 -16.01 -4.89
CA PRO A 410 -0.31 -16.63 -3.75
C PRO A 410 -1.30 -17.13 -2.70
N ASN A 411 -2.57 -16.69 -2.75
CA ASN A 411 -3.55 -17.00 -1.72
C ASN A 411 -4.34 -18.28 -2.05
N THR A 412 -4.23 -19.30 -1.20
CA THR A 412 -4.97 -20.56 -1.37
C THR A 412 -6.48 -20.39 -1.21
N THR A 413 -6.95 -19.43 -0.39
CA THR A 413 -8.38 -19.17 -0.19
C THR A 413 -9.00 -18.41 -1.37
N ASP A 414 -8.17 -17.85 -2.25
CA ASP A 414 -8.62 -17.22 -3.48
C ASP A 414 -8.89 -18.28 -4.58
N LEU A 415 -8.54 -19.54 -4.36
CA LEU A 415 -8.82 -20.62 -5.30
C LEU A 415 -10.22 -21.21 -5.10
N PRO A 416 -10.92 -21.60 -6.18
CA PRO A 416 -10.50 -21.52 -7.60
C PRO A 416 -10.76 -20.16 -8.27
N GLY A 417 -11.38 -19.20 -7.57
CA GLY A 417 -11.90 -17.95 -8.14
C GLY A 417 -10.85 -16.98 -8.70
N ARG A 418 -9.63 -16.98 -8.15
CA ARG A 418 -8.48 -16.14 -8.56
C ARG A 418 -8.83 -14.66 -8.64
N ARG A 419 -9.70 -14.17 -7.74
CA ARG A 419 -10.17 -12.79 -7.72
C ARG A 419 -9.00 -11.82 -7.60
N TYR A 420 -8.00 -12.17 -6.79
CA TYR A 420 -6.85 -11.32 -6.46
C TYR A 420 -5.56 -11.76 -7.15
N CYS A 421 -5.64 -12.50 -8.26
CA CYS A 421 -4.46 -12.86 -9.04
C CYS A 421 -3.76 -11.61 -9.64
N PHE A 422 -2.49 -11.77 -10.00
CA PHE A 422 -1.63 -10.69 -10.51
C PHE A 422 -2.29 -9.85 -11.61
N ALA A 423 -2.94 -10.49 -12.59
CA ALA A 423 -3.62 -9.80 -13.68
C ALA A 423 -4.85 -8.99 -13.22
N ASN A 424 -5.54 -9.43 -12.17
CA ASN A 424 -6.79 -8.80 -11.77
C ASN A 424 -6.59 -7.58 -10.85
N GLN A 425 -5.40 -7.39 -10.26
CA GLN A 425 -5.16 -6.31 -9.29
C GLN A 425 -5.56 -4.89 -9.80
N PRO A 426 -5.29 -4.50 -11.06
CA PRO A 426 -5.71 -3.19 -11.57
C PRO A 426 -7.24 -3.01 -11.60
N ASP A 427 -7.99 -4.03 -12.02
CA ASP A 427 -9.45 -3.99 -12.09
C ASP A 427 -10.07 -4.05 -10.69
N ILE A 428 -9.48 -4.82 -9.77
CA ILE A 428 -9.90 -4.87 -8.37
C ILE A 428 -9.64 -3.52 -7.67
N GLY A 429 -8.51 -2.85 -7.95
CA GLY A 429 -8.25 -1.51 -7.44
C GLY A 429 -9.32 -0.51 -7.87
N LEU A 430 -9.72 -0.52 -9.14
CA LEU A 430 -10.82 0.31 -9.63
C LEU A 430 -12.14 -0.02 -8.92
N TRP A 431 -12.44 -1.31 -8.76
CA TRP A 431 -13.64 -1.75 -8.05
C TRP A 431 -13.64 -1.26 -6.60
N ASN A 432 -12.52 -1.35 -5.89
CA ASN A 432 -12.39 -0.84 -4.52
C ASN A 432 -12.55 0.69 -4.44
N VAL A 433 -12.01 1.44 -5.40
CA VAL A 433 -12.20 2.90 -5.52
C VAL A 433 -13.68 3.22 -5.76
N ALA A 434 -14.39 2.45 -6.58
CA ALA A 434 -15.82 2.62 -6.78
C ALA A 434 -16.61 2.42 -5.47
N GLN A 435 -16.30 1.38 -4.69
CA GLN A 435 -16.93 1.17 -3.39
C GLN A 435 -16.65 2.33 -2.42
N PHE A 436 -15.45 2.90 -2.45
CA PHE A 436 -15.09 4.08 -1.66
C PHE A 436 -15.87 5.32 -2.12
N ALA A 437 -15.94 5.60 -3.42
CA ALA A 437 -16.72 6.70 -3.96
C ALA A 437 -18.21 6.58 -3.60
N THR A 438 -18.82 5.39 -3.72
CA THR A 438 -20.20 5.12 -3.30
C THR A 438 -20.42 5.39 -1.81
N THR A 439 -19.43 5.09 -0.97
CA THR A 439 -19.47 5.38 0.47
C THR A 439 -19.59 6.89 0.72
N LEU A 440 -18.78 7.68 0.02
CA LEU A 440 -18.80 9.13 0.13
C LEU A 440 -20.07 9.75 -0.46
N SER A 441 -20.58 9.23 -1.58
CA SER A 441 -21.88 9.63 -2.15
C SER A 441 -23.05 9.33 -1.20
N THR A 442 -23.02 8.17 -0.52
CA THR A 442 -24.04 7.80 0.48
C THR A 442 -24.08 8.79 1.64
N ALA A 443 -22.92 9.30 2.06
CA ALA A 443 -22.79 10.36 3.06
C ALA A 443 -23.01 11.78 2.52
N GLN A 444 -23.43 11.92 1.25
CA GLN A 444 -23.65 13.21 0.57
C GLN A 444 -22.40 14.10 0.57
N LEU A 445 -21.23 13.48 0.43
CA LEU A 445 -19.94 14.16 0.28
C LEU A 445 -19.55 14.30 -1.19
N LEU A 446 -20.05 13.41 -2.05
CA LEU A 446 -19.86 13.44 -3.50
C LEU A 446 -21.20 13.39 -4.24
N ASN A 447 -21.30 14.08 -5.36
CA ASN A 447 -22.33 13.85 -6.37
C ASN A 447 -21.86 12.81 -7.42
N ASP A 448 -22.77 12.39 -8.30
CA ASP A 448 -22.49 11.35 -9.31
C ASP A 448 -21.38 11.74 -10.29
N LYS A 449 -21.30 13.02 -10.69
CA LYS A 449 -20.25 13.51 -11.62
C LYS A 449 -18.86 13.43 -10.96
N GLU A 450 -18.75 13.85 -9.70
CA GLU A 450 -17.50 13.77 -8.92
C GLU A 450 -17.06 12.33 -8.67
N ALA A 451 -18.00 11.44 -8.32
CA ALA A 451 -17.71 10.02 -8.09
C ALA A 451 -17.22 9.33 -9.38
N ASN A 452 -17.88 9.60 -10.52
CA ASN A 452 -17.45 9.09 -11.83
C ASN A 452 -16.07 9.61 -12.22
N TYR A 453 -15.78 10.88 -11.93
CA TYR A 453 -14.50 11.47 -12.24
C TYR A 453 -13.34 10.82 -11.45
N ALA A 454 -13.53 10.51 -10.16
CA ALA A 454 -12.51 9.79 -9.38
C ALA A 454 -12.16 8.41 -10.00
N MET A 455 -13.16 7.68 -10.49
CA MET A 455 -12.95 6.40 -11.19
C MET A 455 -12.24 6.57 -12.54
N GLU A 456 -12.56 7.62 -13.30
CA GLU A 456 -11.88 7.94 -14.54
C GLU A 456 -10.40 8.26 -14.29
N ARG A 457 -10.12 9.10 -13.28
CA ARG A 457 -8.76 9.47 -12.89
C ARG A 457 -7.92 8.28 -12.45
N TYR A 458 -8.51 7.32 -11.73
CA TYR A 458 -7.84 6.04 -11.45
C TYR A 458 -7.37 5.36 -12.75
N GLY A 459 -8.28 5.21 -13.73
CA GLY A 459 -7.99 4.52 -14.98
C GLY A 459 -6.90 5.18 -15.81
N ILE A 460 -6.93 6.52 -15.91
CA ILE A 460 -5.90 7.32 -16.59
C ILE A 460 -4.56 7.17 -15.86
N LYS A 461 -4.54 7.45 -14.56
CA LYS A 461 -3.32 7.45 -13.75
C LYS A 461 -2.64 6.10 -13.73
N PHE A 462 -3.41 5.00 -13.61
CA PHE A 462 -2.87 3.65 -13.66
C PHE A 462 -2.17 3.40 -15.00
N MET A 463 -2.81 3.74 -16.12
CA MET A 463 -2.25 3.49 -17.45
C MET A 463 -1.02 4.34 -17.71
N ASP A 464 -1.00 5.60 -17.29
CA ASP A 464 0.16 6.49 -17.44
C ASP A 464 1.37 5.95 -16.66
N ASP A 465 1.16 5.61 -15.39
CA ASP A 465 2.24 5.09 -14.54
C ASP A 465 2.71 3.70 -15.01
N TYR A 466 1.80 2.81 -15.41
CA TYR A 466 2.17 1.49 -15.95
C TYR A 466 3.00 1.62 -17.23
N GLN A 467 2.57 2.47 -18.17
CA GLN A 467 3.32 2.72 -19.40
C GLN A 467 4.71 3.27 -19.10
N ALA A 468 4.80 4.28 -18.23
CA ALA A 468 6.07 4.88 -17.82
C ALA A 468 7.02 3.85 -17.18
N ILE A 469 6.50 3.00 -16.29
CA ILE A 469 7.26 1.91 -15.66
C ILE A 469 7.78 0.95 -16.72
N MET A 470 6.89 0.40 -17.56
CA MET A 470 7.29 -0.61 -18.54
C MET A 470 8.28 -0.05 -19.58
N THR A 471 8.08 1.18 -20.05
CA THR A 471 9.04 1.87 -20.92
C THR A 471 10.44 1.92 -20.30
N LYS A 472 10.53 2.34 -19.03
CA LYS A 472 11.82 2.41 -18.31
C LYS A 472 12.43 1.04 -18.06
N LYS A 473 11.62 0.03 -17.71
CA LYS A 473 12.10 -1.35 -17.51
C LYS A 473 12.73 -1.95 -18.77
N LEU A 474 12.26 -1.55 -19.96
CA LEU A 474 12.84 -1.95 -21.26
C LEU A 474 13.92 -0.97 -21.75
N GLY A 475 14.22 0.13 -21.06
CA GLY A 475 15.18 1.12 -21.53
C GLY A 475 14.77 1.83 -22.82
N LEU A 476 13.47 1.96 -23.09
CA LEU A 476 12.93 2.61 -24.27
C LEU A 476 12.72 4.11 -24.04
N VAL A 477 12.71 4.90 -25.11
CA VAL A 477 12.40 6.35 -25.07
C VAL A 477 10.89 6.60 -25.00
N LYS A 478 10.08 5.72 -25.63
CA LYS A 478 8.62 5.82 -25.68
C LYS A 478 7.97 4.47 -25.41
N TYR A 479 6.70 4.49 -25.01
CA TYR A 479 5.93 3.27 -24.80
C TYR A 479 5.63 2.56 -26.12
N ASN A 480 6.04 1.29 -26.22
CA ASN A 480 5.75 0.44 -27.37
C ASN A 480 4.83 -0.72 -26.95
N LYS A 481 3.52 -0.54 -27.17
CA LYS A 481 2.48 -1.49 -26.76
C LYS A 481 2.69 -2.88 -27.37
N HIS A 482 3.05 -2.96 -28.65
CA HIS A 482 3.18 -4.23 -29.35
C HIS A 482 4.37 -5.04 -28.82
N MET A 483 5.53 -4.39 -28.67
CA MET A 483 6.74 -5.01 -28.14
C MET A 483 6.56 -5.54 -26.72
N ILE A 484 5.91 -4.76 -25.84
CA ILE A 484 5.63 -5.17 -24.46
C ILE A 484 4.59 -6.31 -24.44
N GLY A 485 3.57 -6.26 -25.29
CA GLY A 485 2.58 -7.33 -25.42
C GLY A 485 3.21 -8.66 -25.82
N GLU A 486 4.04 -8.68 -26.86
CA GLU A 486 4.74 -9.89 -27.30
C GLU A 486 5.78 -10.37 -26.28
N LEU A 487 6.46 -9.45 -25.57
CA LEU A 487 7.36 -9.81 -24.48
C LEU A 487 6.62 -10.61 -23.40
N LEU A 488 5.55 -10.03 -22.85
CA LEU A 488 4.80 -10.64 -21.75
C LEU A 488 4.15 -11.96 -22.18
N LYS A 489 3.71 -12.06 -23.44
CA LYS A 489 3.23 -13.31 -24.04
C LYS A 489 4.32 -14.39 -24.05
N ASN A 490 5.51 -14.08 -24.55
CA ASN A 490 6.63 -15.02 -24.55
C ASN A 490 7.02 -15.43 -23.12
N MET A 491 7.11 -14.47 -22.20
CA MET A 491 7.40 -14.76 -20.79
C MET A 491 6.36 -15.70 -20.16
N ALA A 492 5.08 -15.54 -20.49
CA ALA A 492 3.99 -16.35 -19.94
C ALA A 492 4.00 -17.79 -20.48
N VAL A 493 4.27 -17.94 -21.78
CA VAL A 493 4.37 -19.26 -22.44
C VAL A 493 5.56 -20.05 -21.90
N ASP A 494 6.72 -19.39 -21.80
CA ASP A 494 7.98 -20.06 -21.43
C ASP A 494 8.26 -20.00 -19.92
N LYS A 495 7.31 -19.48 -19.11
CA LYS A 495 7.40 -19.36 -17.64
C LYS A 495 8.71 -18.71 -17.18
N VAL A 496 9.11 -17.64 -17.86
CA VAL A 496 10.37 -16.92 -17.62
C VAL A 496 10.33 -16.17 -16.30
N ASP A 497 11.42 -16.20 -15.54
CA ASP A 497 11.54 -15.43 -14.29
C ASP A 497 11.40 -13.92 -14.56
N TYR A 498 10.40 -13.30 -13.94
CA TYR A 498 10.02 -11.92 -14.23
C TYR A 498 11.15 -10.94 -13.89
N THR A 499 11.69 -11.05 -12.68
CA THR A 499 12.72 -10.12 -12.18
C THR A 499 14.05 -10.30 -12.92
N ASN A 500 14.52 -11.54 -13.03
CA ASN A 500 15.82 -11.84 -13.64
C ASN A 500 15.82 -11.52 -15.13
N PHE A 501 14.71 -11.71 -15.84
CA PHE A 501 14.62 -11.31 -17.25
C PHE A 501 14.88 -9.81 -17.42
N PHE A 502 14.14 -8.95 -16.71
CA PHE A 502 14.31 -7.50 -16.82
C PHE A 502 15.71 -7.04 -16.37
N ARG A 503 16.29 -7.68 -15.36
CA ARG A 503 17.66 -7.39 -14.93
C ARG A 503 18.68 -7.76 -16.01
N LEU A 504 18.54 -8.93 -16.63
CA LEU A 504 19.44 -9.41 -17.69
C LEU A 504 19.26 -8.69 -19.02
N LEU A 505 18.05 -8.20 -19.33
CA LEU A 505 17.73 -7.45 -20.54
C LEU A 505 18.64 -6.23 -20.73
N SER A 506 19.08 -5.62 -19.63
CA SER A 506 20.03 -4.50 -19.63
C SER A 506 21.39 -4.82 -20.29
N ASN A 507 21.71 -6.09 -20.51
CA ASN A 507 22.96 -6.53 -21.15
C ASN A 507 22.83 -6.72 -22.68
N ILE A 508 21.62 -6.63 -23.25
CA ILE A 508 21.44 -6.64 -24.71
C ILE A 508 22.08 -5.37 -25.27
N LYS A 509 22.87 -5.52 -26.33
CA LYS A 509 23.55 -4.44 -27.04
C LYS A 509 22.68 -3.91 -28.18
N ALA A 510 22.66 -2.59 -28.39
CA ALA A 510 21.87 -1.96 -29.46
C ALA A 510 22.59 -2.05 -30.82
N ASP A 511 23.03 -3.25 -31.19
CA ASP A 511 23.84 -3.51 -32.38
C ASP A 511 23.11 -4.52 -33.30
N PRO A 512 22.56 -4.07 -34.44
CA PRO A 512 21.84 -4.94 -35.38
C PRO A 512 22.77 -5.91 -36.15
N THR A 513 24.09 -5.79 -36.01
CA THR A 513 25.06 -6.67 -36.69
C THR A 513 25.35 -7.96 -35.93
N ILE A 514 24.89 -8.08 -34.67
CA ILE A 514 25.08 -9.27 -33.85
C ILE A 514 24.39 -10.48 -34.52
N PRO A 515 25.10 -11.60 -34.75
CA PRO A 515 24.51 -12.80 -35.35
C PRO A 515 23.38 -13.40 -34.51
N ASP A 516 22.37 -13.96 -35.16
CA ASP A 516 21.18 -14.56 -34.53
C ASP A 516 21.50 -15.54 -33.40
N ASN A 517 22.51 -16.38 -33.59
CA ASN A 517 22.92 -17.39 -32.61
C ASN A 517 23.59 -16.80 -31.34
N GLN A 518 23.90 -15.50 -31.34
CA GLN A 518 24.47 -14.78 -30.21
C GLN A 518 23.46 -13.87 -29.49
N LEU A 519 22.33 -13.53 -30.12
CA LEU A 519 21.34 -12.58 -29.59
C LEU A 519 20.77 -12.98 -28.22
N LEU A 520 20.62 -14.27 -27.96
CA LEU A 520 20.04 -14.78 -26.71
C LEU A 520 21.08 -15.05 -25.60
N ILE A 521 22.38 -14.93 -25.88
CA ILE A 521 23.45 -15.21 -24.90
C ILE A 521 23.26 -14.40 -23.60
N PRO A 522 22.96 -13.08 -23.64
CA PRO A 522 22.78 -12.29 -22.42
C PRO A 522 21.57 -12.72 -21.56
N LEU A 523 20.60 -13.44 -22.15
CA LEU A 523 19.36 -13.87 -21.50
C LEU A 523 19.38 -15.35 -21.08
N LYS A 524 20.48 -16.08 -21.32
CA LYS A 524 20.57 -17.54 -21.13
C LYS A 524 20.19 -18.00 -19.71
N ALA A 525 20.45 -17.19 -18.69
CA ALA A 525 20.11 -17.53 -17.31
C ALA A 525 18.62 -17.40 -16.97
N ALA A 526 17.83 -16.68 -17.79
CA ALA A 526 16.38 -16.58 -17.67
C ALA A 526 15.64 -17.49 -18.67
N LEU A 527 16.23 -17.77 -19.83
CA LEU A 527 15.67 -18.63 -20.88
C LEU A 527 16.23 -20.06 -20.77
N LEU A 528 15.76 -20.80 -19.76
CA LEU A 528 16.24 -22.15 -19.46
C LEU A 528 15.59 -23.19 -20.39
N ASP A 529 16.44 -23.94 -21.11
CA ASP A 529 16.09 -25.14 -21.89
C ASP A 529 14.82 -25.03 -22.77
N ILE A 530 14.75 -23.94 -23.55
CA ILE A 530 13.64 -23.71 -24.49
C ILE A 530 13.87 -24.45 -25.83
N GLY A 531 12.79 -24.99 -26.41
CA GLY A 531 12.82 -25.66 -27.72
C GLY A 531 13.14 -24.72 -28.90
N GLN A 532 13.45 -25.28 -30.06
CA GLN A 532 13.89 -24.51 -31.24
C GLN A 532 12.88 -23.45 -31.69
N GLU A 533 11.59 -23.79 -31.78
CA GLU A 533 10.52 -22.85 -32.11
C GLU A 533 10.46 -21.66 -31.15
N ARG A 534 10.62 -21.93 -29.85
CA ARG A 534 10.63 -20.89 -28.81
C ARG A 534 11.88 -20.01 -28.92
N LYS A 535 13.05 -20.59 -29.24
CA LYS A 535 14.28 -19.81 -29.52
C LYS A 535 14.08 -18.85 -30.68
N GLU A 536 13.38 -19.26 -31.74
CA GLU A 536 13.08 -18.41 -32.89
C GLU A 536 12.14 -17.26 -32.50
N ALA A 537 11.10 -17.53 -31.70
CA ALA A 537 10.20 -16.49 -31.17
C ALA A 537 10.96 -15.44 -30.34
N TRP A 538 11.85 -15.87 -29.44
CA TRP A 538 12.69 -14.96 -28.64
C TRP A 538 13.69 -14.19 -29.50
N THR A 539 14.32 -14.85 -30.47
CA THR A 539 15.28 -14.21 -31.38
C THR A 539 14.58 -13.12 -32.19
N SER A 540 13.38 -13.39 -32.70
CA SER A 540 12.55 -12.41 -33.42
C SER A 540 12.20 -11.20 -32.54
N TRP A 541 11.81 -11.44 -31.29
CA TRP A 541 11.52 -10.37 -30.35
C TRP A 541 12.76 -9.53 -30.03
N VAL A 542 13.91 -10.16 -29.76
CA VAL A 542 15.18 -9.47 -29.46
C VAL A 542 15.65 -8.64 -30.66
N LYS A 543 15.52 -9.15 -31.90
CA LYS A 543 15.82 -8.36 -33.11
C LYS A 543 14.98 -7.09 -33.18
N SER A 544 13.67 -7.22 -32.97
CA SER A 544 12.74 -6.08 -32.96
C SER A 544 13.09 -5.08 -31.86
N TYR A 545 13.49 -5.58 -30.68
CA TYR A 545 13.95 -4.77 -29.57
C TYR A 545 15.26 -4.01 -29.90
N ILE A 546 16.26 -4.68 -30.48
CA ILE A 546 17.52 -4.05 -30.90
C ILE A 546 17.27 -2.97 -31.96
N GLN A 547 16.36 -3.21 -32.90
CA GLN A 547 15.99 -2.21 -33.91
C GLN A 547 15.38 -0.95 -33.27
N GLU A 548 14.52 -1.12 -32.27
CA GLU A 548 13.97 0.02 -31.51
C GLU A 548 15.08 0.76 -30.76
N LEU A 549 15.97 0.02 -30.08
CA LEU A 549 17.08 0.60 -29.33
C LEU A 549 18.07 1.37 -30.22
N SER A 550 18.42 0.85 -31.39
CA SER A 550 19.39 1.48 -32.30
C SER A 550 18.90 2.83 -32.83
N THR A 551 17.59 3.06 -32.86
CA THR A 551 16.98 4.34 -33.25
C THR A 551 16.90 5.36 -32.11
N SER A 552 17.21 4.98 -30.86
CA SER A 552 17.04 5.84 -29.68
C SER A 552 18.14 6.89 -29.49
N GLY A 553 19.34 6.64 -30.02
CA GLY A 553 20.53 7.47 -29.79
C GLY A 553 21.13 7.37 -28.39
N VAL A 554 20.63 6.48 -27.52
CA VAL A 554 21.14 6.27 -26.15
C VAL A 554 22.24 5.20 -26.16
N SER A 555 23.37 5.48 -25.50
CA SER A 555 24.46 4.50 -25.41
C SER A 555 24.07 3.27 -24.58
N ASP A 556 24.73 2.13 -24.84
CA ASP A 556 24.46 0.90 -24.10
C ASP A 556 24.74 1.01 -22.60
N ASP A 557 25.76 1.77 -22.20
CA ASP A 557 26.15 1.93 -20.80
C ASP A 557 25.16 2.83 -20.04
N GLU A 558 24.74 3.95 -20.64
CA GLU A 558 23.70 4.82 -20.08
C GLU A 558 22.36 4.07 -19.96
N ARG A 559 21.97 3.33 -21.00
CA ARG A 559 20.76 2.51 -20.98
C ARG A 559 20.83 1.46 -19.88
N LYS A 560 21.94 0.73 -19.77
CA LYS A 560 22.13 -0.29 -18.73
C LYS A 560 22.06 0.31 -17.33
N ALA A 561 22.70 1.44 -17.08
CA ALA A 561 22.63 2.14 -15.79
C ALA A 561 21.19 2.56 -15.46
N SER A 562 20.46 3.14 -16.42
CA SER A 562 19.06 3.54 -16.23
C SER A 562 18.11 2.35 -16.02
N MET A 563 18.35 1.22 -16.69
CA MET A 563 17.54 0.02 -16.49
C MET A 563 17.83 -0.60 -15.12
N ASN A 564 19.10 -0.65 -14.71
CA ASN A 564 19.50 -1.26 -13.45
C ASN A 564 19.04 -0.49 -12.21
N SER A 565 18.78 0.82 -12.32
CA SER A 565 18.20 1.62 -11.23
C SER A 565 16.71 1.39 -11.00
N ILE A 566 16.02 0.67 -11.91
CA ILE A 566 14.57 0.44 -11.88
C ILE A 566 14.22 -1.06 -11.92
N ASN A 567 15.10 -1.89 -12.50
CA ASN A 567 14.96 -3.34 -12.51
C ASN A 567 15.73 -3.92 -11.32
N PRO A 568 15.03 -4.37 -10.25
CA PRO A 568 15.70 -4.88 -9.07
C PRO A 568 16.48 -6.15 -9.43
N LYS A 569 17.63 -6.33 -8.78
CA LYS A 569 18.36 -7.59 -8.77
C LYS A 569 17.79 -8.55 -7.72
N TYR A 570 17.29 -8.00 -6.61
CA TYR A 570 16.77 -8.77 -5.50
C TYR A 570 15.32 -8.38 -5.22
N ILE A 571 14.47 -9.38 -5.07
CA ILE A 571 13.08 -9.27 -4.60
C ILE A 571 12.87 -10.23 -3.45
N LEU A 572 11.86 -9.96 -2.61
CA LEU A 572 11.55 -10.80 -1.46
C LEU A 572 10.78 -12.05 -1.89
N ARG A 573 11.49 -13.00 -2.51
CA ARG A 573 10.92 -14.27 -2.98
C ARG A 573 10.42 -15.09 -1.79
N ASN A 574 9.32 -15.82 -1.99
CA ASN A 574 8.70 -16.59 -0.91
C ASN A 574 9.63 -17.64 -0.28
N TYR A 575 10.49 -18.28 -1.08
CA TYR A 575 11.46 -19.26 -0.56
C TYR A 575 12.56 -18.62 0.31
N LEU A 576 12.91 -17.35 0.05
CA LEU A 576 13.86 -16.61 0.88
C LEU A 576 13.25 -16.29 2.23
N CYS A 577 11.99 -15.85 2.25
CA CYS A 577 11.22 -15.71 3.49
C CYS A 577 11.20 -17.03 4.25
N GLN A 578 10.86 -18.14 3.58
CA GLN A 578 10.79 -19.45 4.25
C GLN A 578 12.14 -19.86 4.83
N SER A 579 13.24 -19.66 4.11
CA SER A 579 14.58 -19.98 4.62
C SER A 579 14.92 -19.16 5.87
N ALA A 580 14.50 -17.90 5.92
CA ALA A 580 14.68 -17.04 7.10
C ALA A 580 13.77 -17.44 8.27
N ILE A 581 12.55 -17.92 7.98
CA ILE A 581 11.60 -18.45 8.97
C ILE A 581 12.14 -19.75 9.58
N ASP A 582 12.56 -20.70 8.74
CA ASP A 582 13.10 -22.00 9.18
C ASP A 582 14.31 -21.82 10.11
N ALA A 583 15.16 -20.82 9.83
CA ALA A 583 16.28 -20.46 10.70
C ALA A 583 15.82 -19.81 12.02
N ALA A 584 14.86 -18.88 11.96
CA ALA A 584 14.36 -18.17 13.13
C ALA A 584 13.57 -19.08 14.09
N GLU A 585 12.90 -20.12 13.59
CA GLU A 585 12.26 -21.16 14.42
C GLU A 585 13.29 -22.02 15.19
N GLN A 586 14.58 -21.93 14.84
CA GLN A 586 15.70 -22.55 15.56
C GLN A 586 16.54 -21.50 16.30
N ASP A 587 15.94 -20.35 16.63
CA ASP A 587 16.56 -19.20 17.30
C ASP A 587 17.76 -18.56 16.55
N ASP A 588 17.92 -18.84 15.24
CA ASP A 588 18.89 -18.16 14.38
C ASP A 588 18.23 -17.02 13.57
N PHE A 589 18.31 -15.80 14.12
CA PHE A 589 17.80 -14.59 13.47
C PHE A 589 18.76 -14.01 12.41
N GLY A 590 19.91 -14.65 12.19
CA GLY A 590 20.95 -14.17 11.28
C GLY A 590 20.46 -14.05 9.83
N GLU A 591 19.70 -15.01 9.33
CA GLU A 591 19.19 -14.97 7.94
C GLU A 591 18.09 -13.92 7.75
N VAL A 592 17.21 -13.70 8.74
CA VAL A 592 16.22 -12.60 8.73
C VAL A 592 16.92 -11.24 8.60
N ARG A 593 17.94 -11.01 9.44
CA ARG A 593 18.72 -9.75 9.44
C ARG A 593 19.50 -9.58 8.13
N ARG A 594 20.06 -10.65 7.58
CA ARG A 594 20.79 -10.63 6.30
C ARG A 594 19.85 -10.31 5.15
N LEU A 595 18.68 -10.95 5.11
CA LEU A 595 17.67 -10.71 4.10
C LEU A 595 17.14 -9.27 4.15
N LEU A 596 16.90 -8.71 5.35
CA LEU A 596 16.60 -7.28 5.50
C LEU A 596 17.68 -6.39 4.86
N LYS A 597 18.96 -6.62 5.18
CA LYS A 597 20.07 -5.83 4.62
C LYS A 597 20.19 -5.95 3.10
N VAL A 598 19.90 -7.12 2.52
CA VAL A 598 19.87 -7.29 1.06
C VAL A 598 18.71 -6.49 0.45
N MET A 599 17.52 -6.58 1.06
CA MET A 599 16.32 -5.88 0.57
C MET A 599 16.39 -4.36 0.68
N GLN A 600 17.28 -3.79 1.51
CA GLN A 600 17.51 -2.34 1.60
C GLN A 600 18.12 -1.72 0.34
N ARG A 601 18.79 -2.52 -0.50
CA ARG A 601 19.42 -2.06 -1.75
C ARG A 601 19.10 -3.01 -2.91
N PRO A 602 17.81 -3.15 -3.28
CA PRO A 602 17.37 -4.22 -4.16
C PRO A 602 17.86 -4.07 -5.61
N PHE A 603 18.28 -2.87 -6.02
CA PHE A 603 18.77 -2.54 -7.36
C PHE A 603 20.28 -2.73 -7.52
N ASP A 604 21.03 -2.73 -6.42
CA ASP A 604 22.48 -2.73 -6.42
C ASP A 604 23.07 -4.12 -6.69
N GLU A 605 24.29 -4.14 -7.21
CA GLU A 605 25.13 -5.32 -7.16
C GLU A 605 25.70 -5.48 -5.75
N GLN A 606 25.45 -6.62 -5.09
CA GLN A 606 25.91 -6.88 -3.73
C GLN A 606 26.85 -8.11 -3.72
N PRO A 607 28.18 -7.92 -3.68
CA PRO A 607 29.15 -9.03 -3.68
C PRO A 607 28.89 -10.03 -2.55
N GLY A 608 28.87 -11.33 -2.87
CA GLY A 608 28.61 -12.41 -1.90
C GLY A 608 27.14 -12.67 -1.61
N MET A 609 26.22 -11.89 -2.22
CA MET A 609 24.77 -12.03 -2.06
C MET A 609 24.11 -12.67 -3.29
N GLU A 610 24.87 -13.33 -4.16
CA GLU A 610 24.38 -13.90 -5.42
C GLU A 610 23.29 -14.97 -5.18
N LYS A 611 23.32 -15.65 -4.02
CA LYS A 611 22.31 -16.65 -3.65
C LYS A 611 20.88 -16.07 -3.61
N TYR A 612 20.74 -14.79 -3.26
CA TYR A 612 19.43 -14.12 -3.11
C TYR A 612 18.79 -13.71 -4.45
N ALA A 613 19.54 -13.77 -5.55
CA ALA A 613 19.02 -13.52 -6.90
C ALA A 613 18.69 -14.81 -7.67
N ARG A 614 18.90 -15.99 -7.06
CA ARG A 614 18.67 -17.28 -7.71
C ARG A 614 17.18 -17.55 -7.88
N LEU A 615 16.88 -18.34 -8.90
CA LEU A 615 15.55 -18.92 -9.11
C LEU A 615 15.16 -19.78 -7.90
N PRO A 616 13.85 -19.95 -7.65
CA PRO A 616 13.38 -20.83 -6.59
C PRO A 616 13.90 -22.25 -6.76
N PRO A 617 14.40 -22.88 -5.69
CA PRO A 617 14.74 -24.31 -5.71
C PRO A 617 13.47 -25.17 -5.81
N ALA A 618 13.61 -26.43 -6.22
CA ALA A 618 12.47 -27.34 -6.44
C ALA A 618 11.54 -27.49 -5.22
N TRP A 619 12.09 -27.44 -4.00
CA TRP A 619 11.29 -27.55 -2.77
C TRP A 619 10.37 -26.33 -2.52
N ALA A 620 10.66 -25.18 -3.13
CA ALA A 620 9.92 -23.94 -2.91
C ALA A 620 8.47 -23.98 -3.43
N TYR A 621 8.17 -24.90 -4.34
CA TYR A 621 6.83 -25.04 -4.94
C TYR A 621 5.83 -25.80 -4.07
N ARG A 622 6.23 -26.24 -2.87
CA ARG A 622 5.30 -26.89 -1.93
C ARG A 622 4.28 -25.91 -1.33
N PRO A 623 3.05 -26.37 -0.97
CA PRO A 623 2.11 -25.60 -0.18
C PRO A 623 2.75 -25.10 1.13
N GLY A 624 2.38 -23.89 1.57
CA GLY A 624 3.00 -23.22 2.72
C GLY A 624 4.23 -22.37 2.37
N VAL A 625 4.78 -22.49 1.16
CA VAL A 625 5.89 -21.66 0.66
C VAL A 625 5.46 -20.85 -0.57
N GLY A 626 5.17 -21.54 -1.68
CA GLY A 626 4.75 -20.89 -2.93
C GLY A 626 3.28 -20.46 -2.94
N MET A 627 2.44 -21.16 -2.17
CA MET A 627 1.02 -20.84 -1.94
C MET A 627 0.76 -20.78 -0.44
N LEU A 628 0.05 -19.75 -0.01
CA LEU A 628 -0.07 -19.33 1.38
C LEU A 628 -1.53 -19.09 1.75
N SER A 629 -1.84 -19.25 3.02
CA SER A 629 -3.13 -18.92 3.61
C SER A 629 -3.00 -17.72 4.55
N CYS A 630 -4.12 -17.09 4.89
CA CYS A 630 -4.16 -16.11 5.98
C CYS A 630 -3.83 -16.80 7.31
N SER A 631 -2.96 -16.21 8.13
CA SER A 631 -2.54 -16.75 9.44
C SER A 631 -3.45 -16.34 10.62
N SER A 632 -4.67 -15.90 10.32
CA SER A 632 -5.63 -15.36 11.28
C SER A 632 -6.43 -16.42 12.00
#